data_AF-A0A4U5UKX2-F1
#
_entry.id   AF-A0A4U5UKX2-F1
#
_cell.length_a   1.000
_cell.length_b   1.000
_cell.length_c   1.000
_cell.angle_alpha   90.00
_cell.angle_beta   90.00
_cell.angle_gamma   90.00
#
_symmetry.space_group_name_H-M   'P 1'
#
loop_
_entity.id
_entity.type
_entity.pdbx_description
1 polymer ?
#
loop_
_entity_poly.entity_id
_entity_poly.type
_entity_poly.pdbx_seq_one_letter_code
_entity_poly.pdbx_strand_id
1 'polypeptide(L)'
;MGCVLMTPLVNEVVKKGKSSDHSQVAITHLTRTCRPNELLHSLLEIIEDIEPGAISETILALVPHLQTVLLCLEERKAACMGLALSALQKQLSRLPVPYTRQQEEADEFGLCRCCNALAVFTKPFLEEVMRTNGNHVATSEDKELRTELLKFCMRSLREPLLEAQLSQDKKSSLWLFATEIMVTLPAIQESLSELLFFDSLKKSAQTDSQSKESRACLAYLLFVQLITIDSFPAVFSPVFVLQCNMEHINQLLSSKKESHMLKGLALYAKSLERVQDNSLPVSVLELKSFYSVPQNLRRLLTDCPMQHLRESGLQVLQLFINKLDAEAKHKFFRCMLKTSSHAGVESYIVKNIKKQVEFSMELGNGNKWFLGVEFLSLLGLVLSLPQGADTDLLNGMDR
;
A
#
# COMPACT_ATOMS: atom_id res chain seq x y z
N MET A 1 -15.29 5.75 41.04
CA MET A 1 -14.34 5.09 41.96
C MET A 1 -13.90 3.70 41.47
N GLY A 2 -14.80 2.85 40.95
CA GLY A 2 -14.43 1.52 40.44
C GLY A 2 -13.43 1.51 39.27
N CYS A 3 -13.46 2.53 38.39
CA CYS A 3 -12.57 2.61 37.23
C CYS A 3 -11.07 2.66 37.58
N VAL A 4 -10.70 3.12 38.78
CA VAL A 4 -9.30 3.15 39.24
C VAL A 4 -8.71 1.74 39.37
N LEU A 5 -9.57 0.72 39.53
CA LEU A 5 -9.17 -0.68 39.59
C LEU A 5 -8.86 -1.28 38.20
N MET A 6 -9.17 -0.59 37.10
CA MET A 6 -8.96 -1.12 35.75
C MET A 6 -7.49 -1.39 35.47
N THR A 7 -6.61 -0.42 35.72
CA THR A 7 -5.16 -0.56 35.49
C THR A 7 -4.53 -1.74 36.24
N PRO A 8 -4.70 -1.90 37.57
CA PRO A 8 -4.11 -3.03 38.28
C PRO A 8 -4.71 -4.38 37.86
N LEU A 9 -6.01 -4.45 37.54
CA LEU A 9 -6.65 -5.70 37.08
C LEU A 9 -6.14 -6.11 35.70
N VAL A 10 -6.02 -5.17 34.77
CA VAL A 10 -5.50 -5.42 33.42
C VAL A 10 -4.04 -5.88 33.50
N ASN A 11 -3.22 -5.24 34.35
CA ASN A 11 -1.85 -5.66 34.57
C ASN A 11 -1.73 -7.10 35.11
N GLU A 12 -2.69 -7.55 35.93
CA GLU A 12 -2.71 -8.92 36.45
C GLU A 12 -3.10 -9.95 35.38
N VAL A 13 -4.07 -9.61 34.52
CA VAL A 13 -4.45 -10.41 33.34
C VAL A 13 -3.28 -10.54 32.36
N VAL A 14 -2.65 -9.41 32.02
CA VAL A 14 -1.54 -9.34 31.05
C VAL A 14 -0.32 -10.12 31.55
N LYS A 15 -0.02 -10.06 32.84
CA LYS A 15 1.09 -10.83 33.45
C LYS A 15 0.75 -12.31 33.65
N LYS A 16 -0.45 -12.76 33.26
CA LYS A 16 -0.98 -14.11 33.51
C LYS A 16 -0.78 -14.52 34.97
N GLY A 17 -1.15 -13.62 35.88
CA GLY A 17 -1.04 -13.83 37.31
C GLY A 17 -1.91 -15.00 37.80
N LYS A 18 -1.69 -15.42 39.05
CA LYS A 18 -2.40 -16.56 39.67
C LYS A 18 -3.92 -16.35 39.75
N SER A 19 -4.41 -15.12 39.58
CA SER A 19 -5.81 -14.72 39.68
C SER A 19 -6.39 -14.17 38.36
N SER A 20 -5.74 -14.42 37.21
CA SER A 20 -6.14 -13.88 35.90
C SER A 20 -7.64 -14.06 35.59
N ASP A 21 -8.20 -15.23 35.87
CA ASP A 21 -9.63 -15.50 35.65
C ASP A 21 -10.53 -14.62 36.53
N HIS A 22 -10.16 -14.41 37.80
CA HIS A 22 -10.89 -13.56 38.72
C HIS A 22 -10.78 -12.09 38.31
N SER A 23 -9.60 -11.66 37.84
CA SER A 23 -9.38 -10.32 37.32
C SER A 23 -10.20 -10.06 36.06
N GLN A 24 -10.30 -11.03 35.15
CA GLN A 24 -11.13 -10.91 33.94
C GLN A 24 -12.63 -10.81 34.28
N VAL A 25 -13.11 -11.57 35.27
CA VAL A 25 -14.48 -11.47 35.77
C VAL A 25 -14.73 -10.11 36.43
N ALA A 26 -13.78 -9.61 37.22
CA ALA A 26 -13.88 -8.30 37.85
C ALA A 26 -13.93 -7.17 36.80
N ILE A 27 -13.08 -7.22 35.78
CA ILE A 27 -13.12 -6.27 34.66
C ILE A 27 -14.50 -6.33 33.98
N THR A 28 -15.01 -7.54 33.68
CA THR A 28 -16.34 -7.71 33.06
C THR A 28 -17.45 -7.09 33.91
N HIS A 29 -17.38 -7.26 35.24
CA HIS A 29 -18.34 -6.66 36.17
C HIS A 29 -18.23 -5.12 36.18
N LEU A 30 -17.03 -4.56 36.18
CA LEU A 30 -16.80 -3.11 36.09
C LEU A 30 -17.34 -2.54 34.77
N THR A 31 -17.12 -3.25 33.65
CA THR A 31 -17.66 -2.89 32.34
C THR A 31 -19.19 -2.77 32.33
N ARG A 32 -19.88 -3.57 33.15
CA ARG A 32 -21.35 -3.55 33.22
C ARG A 32 -21.92 -2.55 34.21
N THR A 33 -21.14 -2.09 35.18
CA THR A 33 -21.64 -1.33 36.33
C THR A 33 -21.15 0.10 36.38
N CYS A 34 -19.99 0.39 35.79
CA CYS A 34 -19.41 1.74 35.76
C CYS A 34 -20.01 2.58 34.64
N ARG A 35 -19.91 3.91 34.79
CA ARG A 35 -20.38 4.86 33.76
C ARG A 35 -19.53 4.72 32.49
N PRO A 36 -20.14 4.55 31.29
CA PRO A 36 -19.40 4.31 30.05
C PRO A 36 -18.34 5.37 29.73
N ASN A 37 -18.65 6.66 29.93
CA ASN A 37 -17.70 7.75 29.64
C ASN A 37 -16.45 7.73 30.53
N GLU A 38 -16.61 7.50 31.83
CA GLU A 38 -15.50 7.42 32.80
C GLU A 38 -14.65 6.17 32.53
N LEU A 39 -15.31 5.05 32.21
CA LEU A 39 -14.63 3.81 31.92
C LEU A 39 -13.86 3.85 30.59
N LEU A 40 -14.44 4.48 29.56
CA LEU A 40 -13.76 4.70 28.28
C LEU A 40 -12.46 5.49 28.47
N HIS A 41 -12.48 6.59 29.22
CA HIS A 41 -11.27 7.37 29.49
C HIS A 41 -10.20 6.52 30.19
N SER A 42 -10.58 5.76 31.22
CA SER A 42 -9.66 4.87 31.93
C SER A 42 -9.06 3.79 31.01
N LEU A 43 -9.87 3.21 30.12
CA LEU A 43 -9.40 2.23 29.14
C LEU A 43 -8.43 2.84 28.12
N LEU A 44 -8.72 4.06 27.65
CA LEU A 44 -7.86 4.76 26.70
C LEU A 44 -6.52 5.15 27.34
N GLU A 45 -6.50 5.60 28.59
CA GLU A 45 -5.27 5.87 29.34
C GLU A 45 -4.37 4.63 29.41
N ILE A 46 -4.95 3.45 29.69
CA ILE A 46 -4.19 2.18 29.70
C ILE A 46 -3.64 1.86 28.31
N ILE A 47 -4.41 2.13 27.24
CA ILE A 47 -3.95 1.90 25.86
C ILE A 47 -2.84 2.87 25.46
N GLU A 48 -2.81 4.09 25.97
CA GLU A 48 -1.77 5.06 25.65
C GLU A 48 -0.41 4.70 26.29
N ASP A 49 -0.42 4.15 27.51
CA ASP A 49 0.78 3.85 28.31
C ASP A 49 1.19 2.36 28.30
N ILE A 50 1.08 1.69 27.14
CA ILE A 50 1.46 0.26 27.04
C ILE A 50 2.98 0.10 26.87
N GLU A 51 3.58 -0.73 27.74
CA GLU A 51 4.95 -1.22 27.58
C GLU A 51 5.11 -2.07 26.30
N PRO A 52 6.21 -1.93 25.53
CA PRO A 52 6.41 -2.65 24.26
C PRO A 52 6.17 -4.17 24.33
N GLY A 53 6.59 -4.82 25.41
CA GLY A 53 6.45 -6.27 25.60
C GLY A 53 5.04 -6.74 25.96
N ALA A 54 4.13 -5.81 26.29
CA ALA A 54 2.76 -6.09 26.75
C ALA A 54 1.68 -5.66 25.75
N ILE A 55 2.05 -5.12 24.58
CA ILE A 55 1.11 -4.53 23.61
C ILE A 55 0.02 -5.53 23.22
N SER A 56 0.40 -6.72 22.76
CA SER A 56 -0.56 -7.67 22.21
C SER A 56 -1.54 -8.18 23.27
N GLU A 57 -1.04 -8.66 24.40
CA GLU A 57 -1.87 -9.19 25.48
C GLU A 57 -2.76 -8.10 26.09
N THR A 58 -2.28 -6.84 26.22
CA THR A 58 -3.11 -5.72 26.67
C THR A 58 -4.22 -5.39 25.69
N ILE A 59 -3.91 -5.29 24.38
CA ILE A 59 -4.93 -5.04 23.34
C ILE A 59 -5.99 -6.15 23.38
N LEU A 60 -5.57 -7.42 23.40
CA LEU A 60 -6.48 -8.56 23.40
C LEU A 60 -7.37 -8.61 24.65
N ALA A 61 -6.84 -8.23 25.82
CA ALA A 61 -7.60 -8.15 27.05
C ALA A 61 -8.65 -7.01 27.02
N LEU A 62 -8.29 -5.85 26.46
CA LEU A 62 -9.11 -4.64 26.54
C LEU A 62 -10.15 -4.51 25.42
N VAL A 63 -9.84 -4.97 24.20
CA VAL A 63 -10.69 -4.78 23.01
C VAL A 63 -12.15 -5.22 23.22
N PRO A 64 -12.45 -6.40 23.81
CA PRO A 64 -13.84 -6.82 24.05
C PRO A 64 -14.60 -5.87 25.01
N HIS A 65 -13.92 -5.40 26.06
CA HIS A 65 -14.50 -4.49 27.03
C HIS A 65 -14.72 -3.11 26.42
N LEU A 66 -13.75 -2.61 25.66
CA LEU A 66 -13.85 -1.35 24.93
C LEU A 66 -15.00 -1.36 23.93
N GLN A 67 -15.20 -2.46 23.20
CA GLN A 67 -16.34 -2.62 22.29
C GLN A 67 -17.66 -2.52 23.06
N THR A 68 -17.77 -3.24 24.19
CA THR A 68 -18.97 -3.23 25.02
C THR A 68 -19.29 -1.83 25.53
N VAL A 69 -18.28 -1.11 26.05
CA VAL A 69 -18.44 0.27 26.55
C VAL A 69 -18.91 1.21 25.44
N LEU A 70 -18.29 1.13 24.26
CA LEU A 70 -18.63 1.99 23.13
C LEU A 70 -20.05 1.71 22.60
N LEU A 71 -20.49 0.45 22.59
CA LEU A 71 -21.85 0.09 22.19
C LEU A 71 -22.92 0.58 23.19
N CYS A 72 -22.53 0.82 24.44
CA CYS A 72 -23.40 1.41 25.46
C CYS A 72 -23.46 2.95 25.43
N LEU A 73 -22.69 3.62 24.57
CA LEU A 73 -22.72 5.08 24.45
C LEU A 73 -23.94 5.53 23.63
N GLU A 74 -24.72 6.43 24.22
CA GLU A 74 -25.88 7.06 23.57
C GLU A 74 -25.49 8.28 22.71
N GLU A 75 -24.41 8.98 23.08
CA GLU A 75 -23.91 10.18 22.39
C GLU A 75 -22.43 10.05 22.03
N ARG A 76 -22.02 10.69 20.92
CA ARG A 76 -20.62 10.79 20.45
C ARG A 76 -19.91 9.45 20.28
N LYS A 77 -20.67 8.38 20.06
CA LYS A 77 -20.17 7.02 19.89
C LYS A 77 -19.15 6.94 18.74
N ALA A 78 -19.43 7.60 17.62
CA ALA A 78 -18.54 7.65 16.46
C ALA A 78 -17.19 8.28 16.80
N ALA A 79 -17.21 9.47 17.44
CA ALA A 79 -15.99 10.16 17.89
C ALA A 79 -15.18 9.31 18.87
N CYS A 80 -15.85 8.71 19.87
CA CYS A 80 -15.23 7.84 20.86
C CYS A 80 -14.63 6.57 20.25
N MET A 81 -15.32 5.96 19.28
CA MET A 81 -14.80 4.83 18.51
C MET A 81 -13.58 5.23 17.68
N GLY A 82 -13.61 6.41 17.05
CA GLY A 82 -12.45 6.96 16.33
C GLY A 82 -11.22 7.13 17.22
N LEU A 83 -11.40 7.67 18.43
CA LEU A 83 -10.33 7.78 19.43
C LEU A 83 -9.78 6.41 19.84
N ALA A 84 -10.67 5.45 20.13
CA ALA A 84 -10.30 4.09 20.47
C ALA A 84 -9.50 3.39 19.36
N LEU A 85 -10.00 3.41 18.12
CA LEU A 85 -9.31 2.83 16.97
C LEU A 85 -7.96 3.51 16.72
N SER A 86 -7.91 4.83 16.86
CA SER A 86 -6.67 5.59 16.71
C SER A 86 -5.61 5.20 17.74
N ALA A 87 -6.01 5.08 19.01
CA ALA A 87 -5.11 4.67 20.10
C ALA A 87 -4.63 3.22 19.90
N LEU A 88 -5.54 2.30 19.58
CA LEU A 88 -5.21 0.89 19.33
C LEU A 88 -4.26 0.73 18.14
N GLN A 89 -4.53 1.40 17.01
CA GLN A 89 -3.67 1.32 15.82
C GLN A 89 -2.28 1.93 16.07
N LYS A 90 -2.19 3.00 16.88
CA LYS A 90 -0.90 3.59 17.28
C LYS A 90 -0.05 2.61 18.09
N GLN A 91 -0.67 1.78 18.92
CA GLN A 91 0.05 0.74 19.66
C GLN A 91 0.39 -0.44 18.75
N LEU A 92 -0.54 -0.86 17.90
CA LEU A 92 -0.35 -1.94 16.93
C LEU A 92 0.82 -1.67 15.99
N SER A 93 0.99 -0.43 15.51
CA SER A 93 2.07 -0.04 14.59
C SER A 93 3.47 -0.13 15.21
N ARG A 94 3.58 -0.33 16.53
CA ARG A 94 4.85 -0.57 17.23
C ARG A 94 5.27 -2.05 17.18
N LEU A 95 4.36 -2.96 16.86
CA LEU A 95 4.66 -4.38 16.74
C LEU A 95 5.38 -4.66 15.40
N PRO A 96 6.38 -5.55 15.38
CA PRO A 96 7.06 -5.92 14.15
C PRO A 96 6.12 -6.70 13.21
N VAL A 97 6.19 -6.37 11.92
CA VAL A 97 5.42 -7.08 10.89
C VAL A 97 6.17 -8.36 10.49
N PRO A 98 5.53 -9.54 10.52
CA PRO A 98 6.18 -10.78 10.13
C PRO A 98 6.53 -10.74 8.64
N TYR A 99 7.75 -11.17 8.32
CA TYR A 99 8.26 -11.22 6.95
C TYR A 99 8.07 -12.60 6.33
N THR A 100 8.22 -13.68 7.12
CA THR A 100 8.04 -15.06 6.64
C THR A 100 6.74 -15.69 7.13
N ARG A 101 6.27 -16.71 6.42
CA ARG A 101 5.12 -17.52 6.82
C ARG A 101 5.28 -18.12 8.23
N GLN A 102 6.48 -18.58 8.58
CA GLN A 102 6.78 -19.13 9.90
C GLN A 102 6.64 -18.08 11.01
N GLN A 103 7.06 -16.84 10.75
CA GLN A 103 6.89 -15.74 11.70
C GLN A 103 5.42 -15.36 11.86
N GLU A 104 4.64 -15.38 10.77
CA GLU A 104 3.19 -15.13 10.82
C GLU A 104 2.45 -16.22 11.59
N GLU A 105 2.82 -17.49 11.40
CA GLU A 105 2.22 -18.63 12.12
C GLU A 105 2.61 -18.66 13.61
N ALA A 106 3.86 -18.34 13.93
CA ALA A 106 4.33 -18.25 15.32
C ALA A 106 3.70 -17.07 16.05
N ASP A 107 3.42 -15.96 15.35
CA ASP A 107 2.86 -14.71 15.86
C ASP A 107 3.46 -14.30 17.22
N GLU A 108 4.79 -14.38 17.35
CA GLU A 108 5.52 -14.21 18.62
C GLU A 108 5.16 -12.90 19.32
N PHE A 109 5.03 -11.83 18.54
CA PHE A 109 4.68 -10.49 19.03
C PHE A 109 3.17 -10.23 19.07
N GLY A 110 2.34 -11.16 18.58
CA GLY A 110 0.88 -11.10 18.64
C GLY A 110 0.21 -10.15 17.66
N LEU A 111 0.91 -9.66 16.63
CA LEU A 111 0.36 -8.72 15.65
C LEU A 111 -0.86 -9.32 14.92
N CYS A 112 -0.78 -10.59 14.51
CA CYS A 112 -1.85 -11.24 13.75
C CYS A 112 -3.11 -11.39 14.60
N ARG A 113 -2.96 -11.85 15.84
CA ARG A 113 -4.05 -11.93 16.82
C ARG A 113 -4.69 -10.56 17.06
N CYS A 114 -3.90 -9.51 17.20
CA CYS A 114 -4.42 -8.15 17.38
C CYS A 114 -5.15 -7.63 16.13
N CYS A 115 -4.62 -7.84 14.92
CA CYS A 115 -5.29 -7.50 13.67
C CYS A 115 -6.67 -8.18 13.57
N ASN A 116 -6.74 -9.48 13.87
CA ASN A 116 -8.01 -10.21 13.88
C ASN A 116 -8.98 -9.66 14.94
N ALA A 117 -8.48 -9.37 16.15
CA ALA A 117 -9.30 -8.78 17.21
C ALA A 117 -9.85 -7.39 16.81
N LEU A 118 -9.05 -6.56 16.12
CA LEU A 118 -9.52 -5.27 15.61
C LEU A 118 -10.55 -5.42 14.49
N ALA A 119 -10.39 -6.39 13.59
CA ALA A 119 -11.40 -6.67 12.57
C ALA A 119 -12.74 -7.09 13.22
N VAL A 120 -12.70 -7.96 14.23
CA VAL A 120 -13.88 -8.35 15.02
C VAL A 120 -14.46 -7.16 15.78
N PHE A 121 -13.61 -6.30 16.35
CA PHE A 121 -14.01 -5.10 17.08
C PHE A 121 -14.86 -4.16 16.21
N THR A 122 -14.51 -4.00 14.93
CA THR A 122 -15.21 -3.07 14.03
C THR A 122 -16.55 -3.61 13.49
N LYS A 123 -16.80 -4.93 13.56
CA LYS A 123 -17.98 -5.56 12.92
C LYS A 123 -19.33 -4.96 13.36
N PRO A 124 -19.62 -4.79 14.66
CA PRO A 124 -20.91 -4.24 15.08
C PRO A 124 -21.18 -2.82 14.56
N PHE A 125 -20.13 -1.99 14.49
CA PHE A 125 -20.21 -0.62 13.95
C PHE A 125 -20.40 -0.61 12.44
N LEU A 126 -19.79 -1.56 11.72
CA LEU A 126 -20.01 -1.72 10.29
C LEU A 126 -21.46 -2.16 10.00
N GLU A 127 -21.99 -3.12 10.75
CA GLU A 127 -23.38 -3.56 10.62
C GLU A 127 -24.38 -2.43 10.89
N GLU A 128 -24.06 -1.52 11.83
CA GLU A 128 -24.84 -0.32 12.08
C GLU A 128 -24.87 0.62 10.87
N VAL A 129 -23.72 0.89 10.26
CA VAL A 129 -23.62 1.67 9.01
C VAL A 129 -24.40 1.00 7.87
N MET A 130 -24.30 -0.33 7.74
CA MET A 130 -25.00 -1.06 6.69
C MET A 130 -26.53 -1.00 6.86
N ARG A 131 -27.04 -1.00 8.09
CA ARG A 131 -28.49 -0.84 8.36
C ARG A 131 -29.02 0.54 7.97
N THR A 132 -28.23 1.59 8.14
CA THR A 132 -28.66 2.96 7.80
C THR A 132 -28.65 3.25 6.29
N ASN A 133 -27.92 2.45 5.49
CA ASN A 133 -27.86 2.58 4.04
C ASN A 133 -29.20 2.31 3.32
N GLY A 134 -30.16 1.67 3.99
CA GLY A 134 -31.35 1.10 3.35
C GLY A 134 -32.50 2.07 3.06
N ASN A 135 -32.77 3.11 3.87
CA ASN A 135 -33.97 3.96 3.71
C ASN A 135 -34.02 5.25 4.58
N HIS A 136 -32.94 5.65 5.27
CA HIS A 136 -32.95 6.82 6.17
C HIS A 136 -31.95 7.90 5.73
N VAL A 137 -32.29 9.17 5.99
CA VAL A 137 -31.35 10.30 5.85
C VAL A 137 -30.20 10.07 6.83
N ALA A 138 -28.98 9.90 6.30
CA ALA A 138 -27.79 9.69 7.12
C ALA A 138 -27.63 10.82 8.14
N THR A 139 -27.64 10.45 9.42
CA THR A 139 -27.45 11.41 10.52
C THR A 139 -26.01 11.93 10.53
N SER A 140 -25.75 12.99 11.30
CA SER A 140 -24.37 13.47 11.50
C SER A 140 -23.48 12.37 12.10
N GLU A 141 -24.02 11.60 13.05
CA GLU A 141 -23.32 10.49 13.70
C GLU A 141 -22.97 9.39 12.69
N ASP A 142 -23.88 9.04 11.77
CA ASP A 142 -23.62 8.01 10.74
C ASP A 142 -22.51 8.43 9.78
N LYS A 143 -22.41 9.73 9.46
CA LYS A 143 -21.34 10.26 8.60
C LYS A 143 -20.00 10.26 9.32
N GLU A 144 -20.00 10.63 10.60
CA GLU A 144 -18.81 10.56 11.44
C GLU A 144 -18.33 9.12 11.62
N LEU A 145 -19.25 8.18 11.86
CA LEU A 145 -18.94 6.75 11.98
C LEU A 145 -18.28 6.19 10.71
N ARG A 146 -18.85 6.50 9.53
CA ARG A 146 -18.23 6.15 8.23
C ARG A 146 -16.83 6.76 8.10
N THR A 147 -16.66 8.01 8.51
CA THR A 147 -15.37 8.72 8.44
C THR A 147 -14.32 8.05 9.32
N GLU A 148 -14.67 7.68 10.55
CA GLU A 148 -13.73 7.01 11.47
C GLU A 148 -13.41 5.57 11.03
N LEU A 149 -14.37 4.83 10.47
CA LEU A 149 -14.12 3.52 9.86
C LEU A 149 -13.22 3.63 8.62
N LEU A 150 -13.39 4.67 7.79
CA LEU A 150 -12.50 4.94 6.67
C LEU A 150 -11.08 5.23 7.16
N LYS A 151 -10.91 6.08 8.19
CA LYS A 151 -9.60 6.36 8.80
C LYS A 151 -8.95 5.08 9.31
N PHE A 152 -9.70 4.20 9.97
CA PHE A 152 -9.23 2.89 10.39
C PHE A 152 -8.72 2.08 9.20
N CYS A 153 -9.51 1.93 8.13
CA CYS A 153 -9.11 1.20 6.93
C CYS A 153 -7.83 1.78 6.30
N MET A 154 -7.76 3.10 6.13
CA MET A 154 -6.60 3.77 5.54
C MET A 154 -5.34 3.58 6.39
N ARG A 155 -5.45 3.66 7.72
CA ARG A 155 -4.33 3.39 8.62
C ARG A 155 -3.90 1.92 8.56
N SER A 156 -4.84 0.98 8.55
CA SER A 156 -4.55 -0.46 8.44
C SER A 156 -3.88 -0.83 7.11
N LEU A 157 -4.26 -0.16 6.01
CA LEU A 157 -3.60 -0.29 4.71
C LEU A 157 -2.15 0.20 4.75
N ARG A 158 -1.87 1.30 5.48
CA ARG A 158 -0.50 1.78 5.66
C ARG A 158 0.30 0.85 6.57
N GLU A 159 -0.23 0.52 7.73
CA GLU A 159 0.42 -0.29 8.75
C GLU A 159 -0.64 -1.23 9.39
N PRO A 160 -0.42 -2.55 9.39
CA PRO A 160 0.79 -3.26 8.96
C PRO A 160 0.79 -3.68 7.48
N LEU A 161 -0.31 -3.49 6.74
CA LEU A 161 -0.52 -4.17 5.46
C LEU A 161 0.45 -3.75 4.35
N LEU A 162 0.98 -2.53 4.36
CA LEU A 162 1.97 -2.11 3.36
C LEU A 162 3.32 -2.80 3.55
N GLU A 163 3.67 -3.19 4.77
CA GLU A 163 4.91 -3.93 5.05
C GLU A 163 4.72 -5.44 4.97
N ALA A 164 3.51 -5.93 5.23
CA ALA A 164 3.20 -7.35 5.23
C ALA A 164 3.47 -8.05 3.89
N GLN A 165 4.11 -9.22 3.93
CA GLN A 165 4.27 -10.07 2.76
C GLN A 165 3.07 -11.01 2.62
N LEU A 166 2.08 -10.60 1.82
CA LEU A 166 0.90 -11.41 1.57
C LEU A 166 1.24 -12.54 0.61
N SER A 167 1.29 -13.77 1.14
CA SER A 167 1.48 -14.96 0.33
C SER A 167 0.25 -15.27 -0.53
N GLN A 168 0.41 -16.11 -1.56
CA GLN A 168 -0.72 -16.61 -2.36
C GLN A 168 -1.65 -17.54 -1.56
N ASP A 169 -1.24 -17.98 -0.36
CA ASP A 169 -2.08 -18.77 0.54
C ASP A 169 -3.13 -17.84 1.17
N LYS A 170 -4.32 -17.81 0.58
CA LYS A 170 -5.48 -16.98 0.94
C LYS A 170 -6.08 -17.30 2.32
N LYS A 171 -5.30 -17.90 3.21
CA LYS A 171 -5.69 -18.33 4.56
C LYS A 171 -4.81 -17.71 5.65
N SER A 172 -3.75 -16.98 5.27
CA SER A 172 -2.89 -16.31 6.25
C SER A 172 -3.67 -15.23 7.02
N SER A 173 -3.31 -15.00 8.28
CA SER A 173 -4.00 -14.05 9.16
C SER A 173 -3.98 -12.63 8.60
N LEU A 174 -2.85 -12.19 8.04
CA LEU A 174 -2.72 -10.87 7.42
C LEU A 174 -3.46 -10.79 6.08
N TRP A 175 -3.59 -11.90 5.35
CA TRP A 175 -4.43 -11.97 4.15
C TRP A 175 -5.91 -11.81 4.50
N LEU A 176 -6.37 -12.49 5.55
CA LEU A 176 -7.75 -12.37 6.04
C LEU A 176 -8.02 -10.95 6.53
N PHE A 177 -7.08 -10.36 7.27
CA PHE A 177 -7.18 -8.96 7.69
C PHE A 177 -7.26 -8.00 6.50
N ALA A 178 -6.40 -8.16 5.49
CA ALA A 178 -6.47 -7.37 4.26
C ALA A 178 -7.83 -7.50 3.57
N THR A 179 -8.39 -8.71 3.53
CA THR A 179 -9.70 -8.97 2.93
C THR A 179 -10.83 -8.29 3.69
N GLU A 180 -10.83 -8.35 5.02
CA GLU A 180 -11.80 -7.65 5.87
C GLU A 180 -11.73 -6.12 5.65
N ILE A 181 -10.52 -5.54 5.54
CA ILE A 181 -10.37 -4.12 5.21
C ILE A 181 -10.93 -3.80 3.81
N MET A 182 -10.61 -4.61 2.80
CA MET A 182 -11.07 -4.42 1.43
C MET A 182 -12.60 -4.52 1.30
N VAL A 183 -13.25 -5.39 2.09
CA VAL A 183 -14.71 -5.53 2.13
C VAL A 183 -15.38 -4.39 2.90
N THR A 184 -14.72 -3.88 3.95
CA THR A 184 -15.24 -2.78 4.77
C THR A 184 -15.41 -1.49 3.96
N LEU A 185 -14.49 -1.19 3.03
CA LEU A 185 -14.50 0.04 2.24
C LEU A 185 -15.81 0.22 1.40
N PRO A 186 -16.23 -0.73 0.55
CA PRO A 186 -17.53 -0.65 -0.10
C PRO A 186 -18.72 -0.63 0.86
N ALA A 187 -18.63 -1.35 1.99
CA ALA A 187 -19.72 -1.42 2.97
C ALA A 187 -20.01 -0.08 3.66
N ILE A 188 -19.00 0.78 3.81
CA ILE A 188 -19.15 2.17 4.26
C ILE A 188 -19.48 3.16 3.13
N GLN A 189 -19.85 2.66 1.94
CA GLN A 189 -20.16 3.43 0.72
C GLN A 189 -18.97 4.19 0.10
N GLU A 190 -17.73 3.77 0.39
CA GLU A 190 -16.57 4.33 -0.28
C GLU A 190 -16.23 3.50 -1.53
N SER A 191 -16.26 4.16 -2.69
CA SER A 191 -15.96 3.51 -3.97
C SER A 191 -14.46 3.32 -4.14
N LEU A 192 -14.03 2.08 -4.39
CA LEU A 192 -12.62 1.76 -4.64
C LEU A 192 -12.04 2.55 -5.82
N SER A 193 -12.83 2.76 -6.87
CA SER A 193 -12.40 3.58 -8.02
C SER A 193 -12.30 5.06 -7.67
N GLU A 194 -13.17 5.58 -6.80
CA GLU A 194 -13.05 6.97 -6.33
C GLU A 194 -11.79 7.15 -5.49
N LEU A 195 -11.53 6.24 -4.54
CA LEU A 195 -10.36 6.28 -3.69
C LEU A 195 -9.04 6.17 -4.47
N LEU A 196 -9.02 5.40 -5.55
CA LEU A 196 -7.80 5.14 -6.33
C LEU A 196 -7.57 6.15 -7.45
N PHE A 197 -8.62 6.59 -8.15
CA PHE A 197 -8.50 7.32 -9.42
C PHE A 197 -9.00 8.77 -9.35
N PHE A 198 -9.94 9.08 -8.45
CA PHE A 198 -10.63 10.37 -8.43
C PHE A 198 -10.35 11.12 -7.12
N ASP A 199 -9.07 11.45 -6.91
CA ASP A 199 -8.54 12.11 -5.72
C ASP A 199 -9.13 13.52 -5.43
N SER A 200 -9.98 14.06 -6.30
CA SER A 200 -10.30 15.49 -6.35
C SER A 200 -11.71 15.90 -5.90
N LEU A 201 -12.64 14.98 -5.63
CA LEU A 201 -14.05 15.37 -5.42
C LEU A 201 -14.49 15.51 -3.95
N LYS A 202 -13.80 14.89 -3.00
CA LYS A 202 -14.07 15.07 -1.56
C LYS A 202 -12.88 15.74 -0.87
N LYS A 203 -12.85 17.08 -0.88
CA LYS A 203 -11.99 17.89 0.01
C LYS A 203 -12.42 17.69 1.46
N SER A 204 -12.12 16.53 2.05
CA SER A 204 -12.05 16.37 3.50
C SER A 204 -10.58 16.25 3.87
N ALA A 205 -10.18 17.04 4.87
CA ALA A 205 -8.80 17.38 5.17
C ALA A 205 -7.97 16.14 5.58
N GLN A 206 -7.13 15.63 4.69
CA GLN A 206 -5.86 14.94 5.01
C GLN A 206 -5.02 14.73 3.74
N THR A 207 -4.50 15.83 3.20
CA THR A 207 -3.37 15.85 2.25
C THR A 207 -2.06 15.50 2.98
N ASP A 208 -2.00 14.34 3.62
CA ASP A 208 -0.79 13.80 4.22
C ASP A 208 -0.14 12.78 3.28
N SER A 209 1.19 12.70 3.25
CA SER A 209 1.93 11.59 2.60
C SER A 209 1.39 10.21 3.00
N GLN A 210 0.87 10.12 4.23
CA GLN A 210 0.25 8.95 4.82
C GLN A 210 -0.96 8.43 4.01
N SER A 211 -1.74 9.31 3.37
CA SER A 211 -2.89 8.87 2.54
C SER A 211 -2.45 8.25 1.21
N LYS A 212 -1.31 8.69 0.66
CA LYS A 212 -0.74 8.15 -0.59
C LYS A 212 -0.23 6.73 -0.41
N GLU A 213 0.42 6.44 0.73
CA GLU A 213 0.91 5.09 1.05
C GLU A 213 -0.24 4.09 1.22
N SER A 214 -1.29 4.47 1.94
CA SER A 214 -2.50 3.66 2.08
C SER A 214 -3.14 3.33 0.73
N ARG A 215 -3.26 4.32 -0.17
CA ARG A 215 -3.80 4.12 -1.52
C ARG A 215 -2.90 3.26 -2.40
N ALA A 216 -1.59 3.40 -2.27
CA ALA A 216 -0.68 2.52 -2.99
C ALA A 216 -0.78 1.07 -2.51
N CYS A 217 -0.97 0.84 -1.20
CA CYS A 217 -1.30 -0.47 -0.68
C CYS A 217 -2.66 -0.96 -1.21
N LEU A 218 -3.69 -0.10 -1.24
CA LEU A 218 -5.00 -0.42 -1.80
C LEU A 218 -4.91 -0.87 -3.27
N ALA A 219 -4.16 -0.12 -4.09
CA ALA A 219 -3.92 -0.46 -5.50
C ALA A 219 -3.21 -1.81 -5.63
N TYR A 220 -2.22 -2.09 -4.78
CA TYR A 220 -1.56 -3.39 -4.74
C TYR A 220 -2.52 -4.53 -4.38
N LEU A 221 -3.31 -4.39 -3.31
CA LEU A 221 -4.27 -5.42 -2.88
C LEU A 221 -5.32 -5.71 -3.96
N LEU A 222 -5.77 -4.67 -4.65
CA LEU A 222 -6.77 -4.79 -5.70
C LEU A 222 -6.20 -5.38 -6.99
N PHE A 223 -5.13 -4.79 -7.54
CA PHE A 223 -4.65 -5.14 -8.89
C PHE A 223 -3.62 -6.26 -8.93
N VAL A 224 -2.91 -6.51 -7.82
CA VAL A 224 -1.91 -7.59 -7.72
C VAL A 224 -2.49 -8.79 -6.98
N GLN A 225 -3.05 -8.57 -5.79
CA GLN A 225 -3.61 -9.65 -4.96
C GLN A 225 -5.04 -10.03 -5.38
N LEU A 226 -5.68 -9.23 -6.23
CA LEU A 226 -7.02 -9.47 -6.78
C LEU A 226 -8.10 -9.59 -5.68
N ILE A 227 -7.87 -8.95 -4.52
CA ILE A 227 -8.84 -8.93 -3.44
C ILE A 227 -9.99 -8.02 -3.86
N THR A 228 -11.22 -8.53 -3.84
CA THR A 228 -12.45 -7.81 -4.26
C THR A 228 -12.39 -7.23 -5.68
N ILE A 229 -11.58 -7.80 -6.58
CA ILE A 229 -11.45 -7.28 -7.96
C ILE A 229 -12.78 -7.31 -8.72
N ASP A 230 -13.68 -8.24 -8.38
CA ASP A 230 -14.99 -8.39 -9.01
C ASP A 230 -15.95 -7.22 -8.73
N SER A 231 -15.72 -6.46 -7.66
CA SER A 231 -16.50 -5.23 -7.37
C SER A 231 -15.93 -3.99 -8.07
N PHE A 232 -14.76 -4.11 -8.70
CA PHE A 232 -14.12 -2.99 -9.38
C PHE A 232 -14.70 -2.79 -10.78
N PRO A 233 -14.99 -1.55 -11.22
CA PRO A 233 -15.60 -1.32 -12.52
C PRO A 233 -14.73 -1.83 -13.69
N ALA A 234 -15.29 -2.74 -14.49
CA ALA A 234 -14.63 -3.30 -15.67
C ALA A 234 -14.61 -2.36 -16.89
N VAL A 235 -15.15 -1.14 -16.76
CA VAL A 235 -15.24 -0.14 -17.84
C VAL A 235 -13.92 0.59 -18.13
N PHE A 236 -12.95 0.51 -17.22
CA PHE A 236 -11.68 1.21 -17.37
C PHE A 236 -10.73 0.49 -18.33
N SER A 237 -10.18 1.22 -19.30
CA SER A 237 -9.19 0.66 -20.21
C SER A 237 -7.87 0.34 -19.47
N PRO A 238 -7.11 -0.68 -19.89
CA PRO A 238 -5.83 -1.02 -19.28
C PRO A 238 -4.83 0.15 -19.25
N VAL A 239 -4.84 0.99 -20.29
CA VAL A 239 -3.98 2.18 -20.37
C VAL A 239 -4.38 3.23 -19.33
N PHE A 240 -5.68 3.45 -19.13
CA PHE A 240 -6.16 4.36 -18.09
C PHE A 240 -5.79 3.87 -16.69
N VAL A 241 -6.00 2.57 -16.41
CA VAL A 241 -5.61 1.96 -15.13
C VAL A 241 -4.10 2.08 -14.90
N LEU A 242 -3.28 1.84 -15.93
CA LEU A 242 -1.83 2.06 -15.85
C LEU A 242 -1.53 3.51 -15.48
N GLN A 243 -2.10 4.49 -16.18
CA GLN A 243 -1.86 5.91 -15.91
C GLN A 243 -2.16 6.29 -14.46
N CYS A 244 -3.28 5.82 -13.91
CA CYS A 244 -3.62 6.06 -12.51
C CYS A 244 -2.65 5.34 -11.56
N ASN A 245 -2.31 4.08 -11.85
CA ASN A 245 -1.40 3.30 -11.01
C ASN A 245 0.03 3.84 -11.01
N MET A 246 0.46 4.60 -12.03
CA MET A 246 1.81 5.17 -12.07
C MET A 246 2.09 6.11 -10.89
N GLU A 247 1.10 6.81 -10.33
CA GLU A 247 1.29 7.62 -9.12
C GLU A 247 1.54 6.74 -7.88
N HIS A 248 0.80 5.64 -7.74
CA HIS A 248 0.95 4.66 -6.65
C HIS A 248 2.29 3.92 -6.75
N ILE A 249 2.67 3.51 -7.96
CA ILE A 249 3.98 2.90 -8.25
C ILE A 249 5.10 3.89 -7.91
N ASN A 250 4.96 5.16 -8.28
CA ASN A 250 5.93 6.19 -7.95
C ASN A 250 6.12 6.33 -6.44
N GLN A 251 5.03 6.33 -5.67
CA GLN A 251 5.07 6.37 -4.21
C GLN A 251 5.82 5.16 -3.63
N LEU A 252 5.57 3.95 -4.14
CA LEU A 252 6.20 2.71 -3.66
C LEU A 252 7.69 2.62 -4.01
N LEU A 253 8.05 2.93 -5.26
CA LEU A 253 9.44 2.87 -5.73
C LEU A 253 10.32 4.01 -5.21
N SER A 254 9.73 5.08 -4.66
CA SER A 254 10.49 6.14 -3.98
C SER A 254 10.95 5.74 -2.57
N SER A 255 10.42 4.65 -2.01
CA SER A 255 10.78 4.15 -0.68
C SER A 255 12.10 3.39 -0.68
N LYS A 256 12.77 3.37 0.47
CA LYS A 256 13.97 2.53 0.72
C LYS A 256 13.62 1.17 1.33
N LYS A 257 12.37 0.95 1.74
CA LYS A 257 11.92 -0.31 2.34
C LYS A 257 11.73 -1.37 1.26
N GLU A 258 12.27 -2.56 1.49
CA GLU A 258 12.17 -3.70 0.57
C GLU A 258 10.71 -4.05 0.24
N SER A 259 9.85 -4.15 1.26
CA SER A 259 8.42 -4.46 1.12
C SER A 259 7.69 -3.48 0.20
N HIS A 260 8.01 -2.19 0.27
CA HIS A 260 7.43 -1.16 -0.60
C HIS A 260 7.90 -1.36 -2.04
N MET A 261 9.21 -1.56 -2.25
CA MET A 261 9.77 -1.76 -3.59
C MET A 261 9.23 -3.02 -4.25
N LEU A 262 9.11 -4.14 -3.53
CA LEU A 262 8.49 -5.37 -4.02
C LEU A 262 7.05 -5.13 -4.50
N LYS A 263 6.24 -4.45 -3.69
CA LYS A 263 4.85 -4.11 -4.05
C LYS A 263 4.77 -3.17 -5.23
N GLY A 264 5.68 -2.18 -5.29
CA GLY A 264 5.77 -1.23 -6.40
C GLY A 264 6.10 -1.92 -7.72
N LEU A 265 7.11 -2.80 -7.72
CA LEU A 265 7.50 -3.58 -8.89
C LEU A 265 6.38 -4.54 -9.32
N ALA A 266 5.73 -5.23 -8.38
CA ALA A 266 4.63 -6.14 -8.69
C ALA A 266 3.41 -5.40 -9.26
N LEU A 267 3.05 -4.24 -8.69
CA LEU A 267 1.96 -3.40 -9.19
C LEU A 267 2.28 -2.86 -10.58
N TYR A 268 3.54 -2.46 -10.82
CA TYR A 268 3.96 -1.99 -12.13
C TYR A 268 3.91 -3.10 -13.18
N ALA A 269 4.45 -4.27 -12.87
CA ALA A 269 4.37 -5.44 -13.74
C ALA A 269 2.91 -5.79 -14.10
N LYS A 270 2.04 -5.95 -13.10
CA LYS A 270 0.64 -6.32 -13.31
C LYS A 270 -0.16 -5.27 -14.08
N SER A 271 0.15 -3.99 -13.90
CA SER A 271 -0.48 -2.92 -14.67
C SER A 271 -0.05 -2.95 -16.14
N LEU A 272 1.22 -3.27 -16.42
CA LEU A 272 1.74 -3.38 -17.78
C LEU A 272 1.31 -4.66 -18.50
N GLU A 273 1.18 -5.80 -17.81
CA GLU A 273 0.76 -7.08 -18.40
C GLU A 273 -0.58 -6.98 -19.16
N ARG A 274 -1.49 -6.11 -18.69
CA ARG A 274 -2.81 -5.89 -19.31
C ARG A 274 -2.78 -4.96 -20.52
N VAL A 275 -1.67 -4.27 -20.77
CA VAL A 275 -1.49 -3.37 -21.90
C VAL A 275 -0.90 -4.15 -23.07
N GLN A 276 -1.37 -3.89 -24.27
CA GLN A 276 -0.85 -4.52 -25.49
C GLN A 276 0.58 -4.04 -25.77
N ASP A 277 1.41 -4.91 -26.34
CA ASP A 277 2.76 -4.52 -26.78
C ASP A 277 2.68 -3.47 -27.90
N ASN A 278 3.61 -2.52 -27.89
CA ASN A 278 3.70 -1.43 -28.87
C ASN A 278 2.47 -0.51 -28.94
N SER A 279 1.63 -0.45 -27.90
CA SER A 279 0.38 0.32 -27.92
C SER A 279 0.39 1.61 -27.10
N LEU A 280 1.39 1.83 -26.23
CA LEU A 280 1.46 3.04 -25.42
C LEU A 280 2.01 4.21 -26.25
N PRO A 281 1.20 5.27 -26.48
CA PRO A 281 1.58 6.36 -27.35
C PRO A 281 2.57 7.31 -26.67
N VAL A 282 3.35 8.03 -27.47
CA VAL A 282 4.33 9.03 -26.96
C VAL A 282 3.72 10.07 -26.01
N SER A 283 2.45 10.41 -26.17
CA SER A 283 1.75 11.40 -25.34
C SER A 283 1.69 11.01 -23.86
N VAL A 284 1.69 9.71 -23.52
CA VAL A 284 1.70 9.29 -22.11
C VAL A 284 3.02 9.64 -21.42
N LEU A 285 4.12 9.75 -22.19
CA LEU A 285 5.42 10.14 -21.65
C LEU A 285 5.49 11.61 -21.22
N GLU A 286 4.48 12.42 -21.56
CA GLU A 286 4.36 13.81 -21.11
C GLU A 286 3.81 13.90 -19.68
N LEU A 287 3.21 12.82 -19.19
CA LEU A 287 2.73 12.73 -17.81
C LEU A 287 3.92 12.63 -16.85
N LYS A 288 3.87 13.41 -15.77
CA LYS A 288 4.93 13.47 -14.75
C LYS A 288 5.31 12.10 -14.19
N SER A 289 4.32 11.24 -13.93
CA SER A 289 4.53 9.91 -13.39
C SER A 289 5.28 8.99 -14.35
N PHE A 290 5.07 9.12 -15.66
CA PHE A 290 5.80 8.38 -16.69
C PHE A 290 7.25 8.85 -16.88
N TYR A 291 7.60 10.03 -16.35
CA TYR A 291 8.99 10.41 -16.18
C TYR A 291 9.56 9.93 -14.85
N SER A 292 8.87 10.17 -13.73
CA SER A 292 9.43 9.90 -12.39
C SER A 292 9.59 8.40 -12.08
N VAL A 293 8.64 7.55 -12.52
CA VAL A 293 8.69 6.11 -12.27
C VAL A 293 9.91 5.46 -12.93
N PRO A 294 10.20 5.66 -14.24
CA PRO A 294 11.43 5.14 -14.82
C PRO A 294 12.71 5.66 -14.15
N GLN A 295 12.73 6.90 -13.65
CA GLN A 295 13.88 7.43 -12.92
C GLN A 295 14.06 6.78 -11.55
N ASN A 296 12.97 6.49 -10.84
CA ASN A 296 13.02 5.71 -9.60
C ASN A 296 13.42 4.26 -9.85
N LEU A 297 12.94 3.65 -10.95
CA LEU A 297 13.35 2.32 -11.37
C LEU A 297 14.84 2.28 -11.71
N ARG A 298 15.36 3.31 -12.38
CA ARG A 298 16.80 3.47 -12.63
C ARG A 298 17.60 3.50 -11.33
N ARG A 299 17.20 4.33 -10.36
CA ARG A 299 17.85 4.38 -9.03
C ARG A 299 17.81 3.03 -8.34
N LEU A 300 16.70 2.30 -8.45
CA LEU A 300 16.60 0.93 -7.94
C LEU A 300 17.64 0.01 -8.62
N LEU A 301 17.80 0.11 -9.94
CA LEU A 301 18.78 -0.71 -10.68
C LEU A 301 20.23 -0.39 -10.32
N THR A 302 20.55 0.86 -9.97
CA THR A 302 21.93 1.29 -9.72
C THR A 302 22.31 1.30 -8.24
N ASP A 303 21.41 1.76 -7.38
CA ASP A 303 21.73 2.13 -6.00
C ASP A 303 21.20 1.12 -4.97
N CYS A 304 20.24 0.26 -5.35
CA CYS A 304 19.65 -0.71 -4.43
C CYS A 304 20.67 -1.82 -4.12
N PRO A 305 20.93 -2.18 -2.84
CA PRO A 305 21.87 -3.25 -2.49
C PRO A 305 21.31 -4.66 -2.78
N MET A 306 19.99 -4.81 -2.82
CA MET A 306 19.32 -6.11 -2.96
C MET A 306 19.28 -6.59 -4.41
N GLN A 307 19.99 -7.67 -4.71
CA GLN A 307 20.11 -8.22 -6.06
C GLN A 307 18.75 -8.64 -6.66
N HIS A 308 17.92 -9.35 -5.88
CA HIS A 308 16.63 -9.83 -6.37
C HIS A 308 15.69 -8.67 -6.79
N LEU A 309 15.78 -7.52 -6.12
CA LEU A 309 15.05 -6.31 -6.52
C LEU A 309 15.58 -5.75 -7.82
N ARG A 310 16.91 -5.67 -7.99
CA ARG A 310 17.52 -5.20 -9.25
C ARG A 310 17.12 -6.08 -10.43
N GLU A 311 17.13 -7.40 -10.24
CA GLU A 311 16.71 -8.36 -11.27
C GLU A 311 15.23 -8.20 -11.64
N SER A 312 14.35 -8.10 -10.63
CA SER A 312 12.92 -7.84 -10.86
C SER A 312 12.69 -6.49 -11.53
N GLY A 313 13.42 -5.45 -11.10
CA GLY A 313 13.36 -4.12 -11.69
C GLY A 313 13.75 -4.11 -13.18
N LEU A 314 14.73 -4.92 -13.56
CA LEU A 314 15.17 -5.01 -14.96
C LEU A 314 14.10 -5.68 -15.83
N GLN A 315 13.44 -6.71 -15.31
CA GLN A 315 12.32 -7.36 -15.99
C GLN A 315 11.15 -6.38 -16.20
N VAL A 316 10.82 -5.59 -15.18
CA VAL A 316 9.76 -4.57 -15.28
C VAL A 316 10.15 -3.45 -16.25
N LEU A 317 11.42 -3.02 -16.27
CA LEU A 317 11.91 -2.04 -17.24
C LEU A 317 11.75 -2.56 -18.68
N GLN A 318 12.11 -3.82 -18.93
CA GLN A 318 11.92 -4.42 -20.25
C GLN A 318 10.45 -4.52 -20.62
N LEU A 319 9.60 -4.92 -19.68
CA LEU A 319 8.17 -5.00 -19.91
C LEU A 319 7.61 -3.62 -20.29
N PHE A 320 8.01 -2.56 -19.58
CA PHE A 320 7.63 -1.19 -19.91
C PHE A 320 8.08 -0.80 -21.33
N ILE A 321 9.35 -1.05 -21.67
CA ILE A 321 9.87 -0.78 -23.02
C ILE A 321 9.03 -1.49 -24.09
N ASN A 322 8.65 -2.75 -23.87
CA ASN A 322 7.85 -3.51 -24.83
C ASN A 322 6.45 -2.91 -25.06
N LYS A 323 5.87 -2.23 -24.06
CA LYS A 323 4.55 -1.59 -24.19
C LYS A 323 4.56 -0.28 -24.98
N LEU A 324 5.68 0.43 -25.01
CA LEU A 324 5.83 1.70 -25.75
C LEU A 324 5.74 1.49 -27.26
N ASP A 325 5.06 2.38 -27.98
CA ASP A 325 5.12 2.42 -29.44
C ASP A 325 6.51 2.86 -29.95
N ALA A 326 6.72 2.87 -31.27
CA ALA A 326 8.04 3.17 -31.84
C ALA A 326 8.55 4.59 -31.50
N GLU A 327 7.65 5.58 -31.52
CA GLU A 327 8.00 6.97 -31.19
C GLU A 327 8.34 7.13 -29.71
N ALA A 328 7.50 6.54 -28.86
CA ALA A 328 7.66 6.55 -27.41
C ALA A 328 8.95 5.85 -27.01
N LYS A 329 9.28 4.70 -27.62
CA LYS A 329 10.58 4.02 -27.39
C LYS A 329 11.75 4.93 -27.75
N HIS A 330 11.72 5.57 -28.92
CA HIS A 330 12.80 6.47 -29.35
C HIS A 330 13.01 7.63 -28.36
N LYS A 331 11.92 8.31 -27.98
CA LYS A 331 11.94 9.41 -27.00
C LYS A 331 12.43 8.93 -25.63
N PHE A 332 11.97 7.75 -25.19
CA PHE A 332 12.37 7.13 -23.93
C PHE A 332 13.86 6.79 -23.92
N PHE A 333 14.37 6.11 -24.95
CA PHE A 333 15.79 5.75 -25.06
C PHE A 333 16.68 6.99 -25.07
N ARG A 334 16.27 8.03 -25.81
CA ARG A 334 16.96 9.32 -25.82
C ARG A 334 17.01 9.96 -24.43
N CYS A 335 15.93 9.88 -23.66
CA CYS A 335 15.88 10.37 -22.29
C CYS A 335 16.79 9.57 -21.37
N MET A 336 16.74 8.23 -21.43
CA MET A 336 17.56 7.36 -20.60
C MET A 336 19.05 7.60 -20.86
N LEU A 337 19.52 7.57 -22.11
CA LEU A 337 20.93 7.80 -22.47
C LEU A 337 21.45 9.17 -22.00
N LYS A 338 20.59 10.19 -21.92
CA LYS A 338 20.97 11.52 -21.44
C LYS A 338 21.00 11.66 -19.92
N THR A 339 20.23 10.84 -19.21
CA THR A 339 19.98 11.04 -17.77
C THR A 339 20.62 9.97 -16.90
N SER A 340 20.93 8.78 -17.41
CA SER A 340 21.29 7.63 -16.58
C SER A 340 22.65 7.71 -15.92
N SER A 341 23.65 8.25 -16.64
CA SER A 341 25.05 8.33 -16.19
C SER A 341 25.59 7.02 -15.59
N HIS A 342 25.14 5.87 -16.10
CA HIS A 342 25.48 4.55 -15.59
C HIS A 342 25.66 3.59 -16.77
N ALA A 343 26.90 3.15 -17.01
CA ALA A 343 27.30 2.38 -18.19
C ALA A 343 26.45 1.13 -18.40
N GLY A 344 26.16 0.35 -17.35
CA GLY A 344 25.34 -0.85 -17.46
C GLY A 344 23.87 -0.58 -17.86
N VAL A 345 23.30 0.56 -17.46
CA VAL A 345 21.93 0.93 -17.87
C VAL A 345 21.96 1.43 -19.31
N GLU A 346 22.97 2.23 -19.66
CA GLU A 346 23.15 2.73 -21.03
C GLU A 346 23.35 1.59 -22.02
N SER A 347 24.21 0.63 -21.69
CA SER A 347 24.41 -0.62 -22.45
C SER A 347 23.10 -1.39 -22.65
N TYR A 348 22.28 -1.50 -21.60
CA TYR A 348 20.98 -2.14 -21.69
C TYR A 348 20.01 -1.42 -22.66
N ILE A 349 20.04 -0.09 -22.65
CA ILE A 349 19.26 0.73 -23.59
C ILE A 349 19.80 0.57 -25.02
N VAL A 350 21.12 0.59 -25.23
CA VAL A 350 21.76 0.36 -26.53
C VAL A 350 21.37 -1.01 -27.09
N LYS A 351 21.37 -2.06 -26.25
CA LYS A 351 20.90 -3.40 -26.63
C LYS A 351 19.45 -3.38 -27.09
N ASN A 352 18.58 -2.61 -26.45
CA ASN A 352 17.19 -2.45 -26.87
C ASN A 352 17.05 -1.64 -28.17
N ILE A 353 17.86 -0.61 -28.37
CA ILE A 353 17.92 0.14 -29.63
C ILE A 353 18.28 -0.80 -30.78
N LYS A 354 19.33 -1.61 -30.62
CA LYS A 354 19.73 -2.61 -31.61
C LYS A 354 18.58 -3.55 -31.98
N LYS A 355 17.88 -4.10 -30.97
CA LYS A 355 16.70 -4.94 -31.20
C LYS A 355 15.59 -4.25 -31.97
N GLN A 356 15.34 -2.95 -31.72
CA GLN A 356 14.34 -2.20 -32.47
C GLN A 356 14.76 -1.95 -33.91
N VAL A 357 16.05 -1.74 -34.19
CA VAL A 357 16.57 -1.65 -35.57
C VAL A 357 16.37 -2.98 -36.30
N GLU A 358 16.75 -4.09 -35.69
CA GLU A 358 16.56 -5.45 -36.25
C GLU A 358 15.09 -5.70 -36.58
N PHE A 359 14.19 -5.43 -35.62
CA PHE A 359 12.74 -5.56 -35.81
C PHE A 359 12.22 -4.65 -36.95
N SER A 360 12.72 -3.42 -37.05
CA SER A 360 12.29 -2.46 -38.07
C SER A 360 12.76 -2.82 -39.48
N MET A 361 13.81 -3.63 -39.61
CA MET A 361 14.31 -4.10 -40.91
C MET A 361 13.47 -5.26 -41.47
N GLU A 362 12.63 -5.91 -40.66
CA GLU A 362 11.73 -6.96 -41.11
C GLU A 362 10.59 -6.38 -41.99
N LEU A 363 10.16 -7.18 -42.97
CA LEU A 363 9.09 -6.82 -43.91
C LEU A 363 7.80 -6.44 -43.15
N GLY A 364 7.32 -5.21 -43.38
CA GLY A 364 6.08 -4.69 -42.79
C GLY A 364 6.25 -3.95 -41.46
N ASN A 365 7.45 -3.96 -40.85
CA ASN A 365 7.71 -3.35 -39.54
C ASN A 365 8.52 -2.04 -39.61
N GLY A 366 8.83 -1.58 -40.83
CA GLY A 366 9.60 -0.36 -41.06
C GLY A 366 8.96 0.87 -40.42
N ASN A 367 9.74 1.61 -39.64
CA ASN A 367 9.31 2.87 -39.05
C ASN A 367 10.44 3.91 -39.12
N LYS A 368 10.06 5.18 -39.20
CA LYS A 368 10.98 6.32 -39.32
C LYS A 368 11.83 6.58 -38.07
N TRP A 369 11.49 6.00 -36.92
CA TRP A 369 12.13 6.29 -35.64
C TRP A 369 13.42 5.49 -35.45
N PHE A 370 13.43 4.26 -35.97
CA PHE A 370 14.59 3.37 -35.92
C PHE A 370 15.25 3.15 -37.29
N LEU A 371 14.75 3.82 -38.34
CA LEU A 371 15.35 3.88 -39.67
C LEU A 371 15.42 5.33 -40.16
N GLY A 372 16.49 5.70 -40.85
CA GLY A 372 16.63 7.04 -41.46
C GLY A 372 17.07 8.14 -40.48
N VAL A 373 16.59 9.36 -40.71
CA VAL A 373 17.16 10.58 -40.08
C VAL A 373 16.91 10.64 -38.57
N GLU A 374 15.73 10.22 -38.09
CA GLU A 374 15.45 10.26 -36.63
C GLU A 374 16.34 9.30 -35.86
N PHE A 375 16.71 8.17 -36.47
CA PHE A 375 17.64 7.21 -35.88
C PHE A 375 19.06 7.79 -35.74
N LEU A 376 19.52 8.61 -36.69
CA LEU A 376 20.81 9.29 -36.60
C LEU A 376 20.93 10.15 -35.34
N SER A 377 19.82 10.78 -34.92
CA SER A 377 19.80 11.58 -33.68
C SER A 377 20.03 10.73 -32.42
N LEU A 378 19.63 9.45 -32.46
CA LEU A 378 19.84 8.49 -31.37
C LEU A 378 21.26 7.90 -31.43
N LEU A 379 21.74 7.56 -32.63
CA LEU A 379 23.13 7.12 -32.83
C LEU A 379 24.15 8.15 -32.37
N GLY A 380 23.89 9.44 -32.61
CA GLY A 380 24.75 10.52 -32.13
C GLY A 380 24.91 10.55 -30.61
N LEU A 381 23.94 10.01 -29.85
CA LEU A 381 24.05 9.86 -28.39
C LEU A 381 24.73 8.55 -27.99
N VAL A 382 24.49 7.47 -28.73
CA VAL A 382 25.11 6.16 -28.44
C VAL A 382 26.62 6.25 -28.68
N LEU A 383 27.02 6.76 -29.84
CA LEU A 383 28.40 6.83 -30.32
C LEU A 383 29.19 8.04 -29.78
N SER A 384 28.60 8.84 -28.89
CA SER A 384 29.31 9.96 -28.27
C SER A 384 30.21 9.48 -27.13
N LEU A 385 31.50 9.77 -27.23
CA LEU A 385 32.45 9.60 -26.13
C LEU A 385 32.34 10.81 -25.18
N PRO A 386 32.00 10.61 -23.89
CA PRO A 386 31.71 11.72 -22.96
C PRO A 386 32.90 12.68 -22.76
N GLN A 387 34.13 12.19 -22.88
CA GLN A 387 35.35 13.00 -22.84
C GLN A 387 36.18 12.88 -24.13
N GLY A 388 35.56 12.45 -25.23
CA GLY A 388 36.27 12.22 -26.49
C GLY A 388 37.41 11.22 -26.31
N ALA A 389 38.61 11.59 -26.76
CA ALA A 389 39.80 10.74 -26.67
C ALA A 389 40.23 10.41 -25.23
N ASP A 390 39.85 11.24 -24.25
CA ASP A 390 40.22 11.07 -22.84
C ASP A 390 39.21 10.20 -22.06
N THR A 391 38.24 9.61 -22.76
CA THR A 391 37.21 8.77 -22.12
C THR A 391 37.85 7.54 -21.46
N ASP A 392 37.58 7.37 -20.18
CA ASP A 392 37.97 6.17 -19.44
C ASP A 392 37.24 4.94 -19.99
N LEU A 393 37.97 4.14 -20.76
CA LEU A 393 37.46 2.94 -21.40
C LEU A 393 37.21 1.80 -20.41
N LEU A 394 37.77 1.82 -19.20
CA LEU A 394 37.49 0.79 -18.19
C LEU A 394 36.10 0.95 -17.62
N ASN A 395 35.73 2.18 -17.24
CA ASN A 395 34.39 2.50 -16.76
C ASN A 395 33.35 2.55 -17.89
N GLY A 396 33.78 2.80 -19.13
CA GLY A 396 32.93 2.80 -20.32
C GLY A 396 32.80 1.45 -21.03
N MET A 397 33.52 0.40 -20.61
CA MET A 397 33.68 -0.84 -21.37
C MET A 397 32.36 -1.55 -21.70
N ASP A 398 31.39 -1.46 -20.79
CA ASP A 398 30.09 -2.13 -20.94
C ASP A 398 29.17 -1.43 -21.94
N ARG A 399 29.33 -0.12 -22.15
CA ARG A 399 28.48 0.72 -23.00
C ARG A 399 28.91 0.62 -24.46
#